data_AF-X1DZ04-F1
#
_entry.id   AF-X1DZ04-F1
#
_cell.length_a   1.000
_cell.length_b   1.000
_cell.length_c   1.000
_cell.angle_alpha   90.00
_cell.angle_beta   90.00
_cell.angle_gamma   90.00
#
_symmetry.space_group_name_H-M   'P 1'
#
loop_
_entity.id
_entity.type
_entity.pdbx_description
1 polymer ?
#
loop_
_entity_poly.entity_id
_entity_poly.type
_entity_poly.pdbx_seq_one_letter_code
_entity_poly.pdbx_strand_id
1 'polypeptide(L)'
;MKVLVTGGTGFAGSHLVDRLISDGFKVRVIARSSKKAEKLKEKGVEIILGDITDKDMVKKAVKGVKKVYHLAANWRTAGVSDKVYWFQDLDYS
;
A
#
# COMPACT_ATOMS: atom_id res chain seq x y z
N MET A 1 7.94 12.71 -10.27
CA MET A 1 6.87 11.75 -10.68
C MET A 1 6.19 11.18 -9.44
N LYS A 2 4.88 10.90 -9.43
CA LYS A 2 4.16 10.34 -8.27
C LYS A 2 3.95 8.83 -8.41
N VAL A 3 4.25 8.08 -7.35
CA VAL A 3 4.10 6.61 -7.27
C VAL A 3 3.24 6.22 -6.07
N LEU A 4 2.52 5.12 -6.19
CA LEU A 4 1.74 4.52 -5.11
C LEU A 4 2.41 3.22 -4.66
N VAL A 5 2.58 3.03 -3.36
CA VAL A 5 3.05 1.77 -2.76
C VAL A 5 1.94 1.21 -1.87
N THR A 6 1.37 0.05 -2.23
CA THR A 6 0.51 -0.71 -1.32
C THR A 6 1.38 -1.57 -0.42
N GLY A 7 0.98 -1.76 0.84
CA GLY A 7 1.84 -2.46 1.82
C GLY A 7 3.09 -1.67 2.22
N GLY A 8 3.14 -0.35 1.97
CA GLY A 8 4.30 0.50 2.28
C GLY A 8 4.67 0.59 3.76
N THR A 9 3.76 0.24 4.68
CA THR A 9 4.03 0.16 6.13
C THR A 9 4.61 -1.20 6.57
N GLY A 10 4.78 -2.15 5.64
CA GLY A 10 5.39 -3.46 5.91
C GLY A 10 6.92 -3.45 5.80
N PHE A 11 7.55 -4.60 6.05
CA PHE A 11 9.01 -4.74 6.03
C PHE A 11 9.62 -4.35 4.66
N ALA A 12 9.28 -5.09 3.59
CA ALA A 12 9.81 -4.77 2.25
C ALA A 12 9.29 -3.43 1.72
N GLY A 13 8.02 -3.10 2.03
CA GLY A 13 7.39 -1.87 1.58
C GLY A 13 8.07 -0.61 2.12
N SER A 14 8.50 -0.59 3.38
CA SER A 14 9.14 0.60 3.97
C SER A 14 10.52 0.86 3.36
N HIS A 15 11.31 -0.19 3.10
CA HIS A 15 12.59 -0.07 2.40
C HIS A 15 12.42 0.41 0.96
N LEU A 16 11.39 -0.08 0.26
CA LEU A 16 11.06 0.40 -1.08
C LEU A 16 10.66 1.88 -1.05
N VAL A 17 9.85 2.31 -0.08
CA VAL A 17 9.48 3.72 0.08
C VAL A 17 10.71 4.59 0.29
N ASP A 18 11.63 4.18 1.16
CA ASP A 18 12.88 4.91 1.41
C ASP A 18 13.72 5.06 0.14
N ARG A 19 13.84 3.98 -0.65
CA ARG A 19 14.55 4.03 -1.93
C ARG A 19 13.88 4.97 -2.92
N LEU A 20 12.55 4.91 -3.05
CA LEU A 20 11.80 5.76 -3.97
C LEU A 20 11.90 7.25 -3.59
N ILE A 21 11.91 7.57 -2.30
CA ILE A 21 12.16 8.94 -1.84
C ILE A 21 13.56 9.39 -2.23
N SER A 22 14.58 8.55 -1.98
CA SER A 22 15.97 8.83 -2.34
C SER A 22 16.15 9.04 -3.85
N ASP A 23 15.37 8.33 -4.68
CA ASP A 23 15.38 8.48 -6.14
C ASP A 23 14.56 9.71 -6.61
N GLY A 24 14.02 10.53 -5.71
CA GLY A 24 13.30 11.77 -6.02
C GLY A 24 11.82 11.61 -6.39
N PHE A 25 11.22 10.45 -6.11
CA PHE A 25 9.79 10.24 -6.35
C PHE A 25 8.94 10.87 -5.24
N LYS A 26 7.76 11.38 -5.62
CA LYS A 26 6.69 11.70 -4.67
C LYS A 26 5.96 10.40 -4.34
N VAL A 27 6.07 9.94 -3.10
CA VAL A 27 5.51 8.64 -2.70
C VAL A 27 4.16 8.82 -2.01
N ARG A 28 3.19 8.00 -2.40
CA ARG A 28 1.91 7.82 -1.73
C ARG A 28 1.80 6.39 -1.21
N VAL A 29 1.24 6.21 -0.02
CA VAL A 29 1.04 4.89 0.60
C VAL A 29 -0.40 4.75 1.09
N ILE A 30 -1.00 3.59 0.85
CA ILE A 30 -2.25 3.18 1.52
C ILE A 30 -1.88 2.51 2.85
N ALA A 31 -2.47 2.97 3.95
CA ALA A 31 -2.24 2.42 5.27
C ALA A 31 -3.56 2.20 6.04
N ARG A 32 -3.67 1.05 6.71
CA ARG A 32 -4.84 0.72 7.56
C ARG A 32 -4.82 1.40 8.93
N SER A 33 -3.69 1.99 9.32
CA SER A 33 -3.50 2.60 10.64
C SER A 33 -2.59 3.82 10.53
N SER A 34 -3.05 4.95 11.07
CA SER A 34 -2.26 6.18 11.18
C SER A 34 -0.96 5.96 11.95
N LYS A 35 -1.02 5.24 13.08
CA LYS A 35 0.14 4.89 13.91
C LYS A 35 1.20 4.12 13.12
N LYS A 36 0.81 3.15 12.29
CA LYS A 36 1.76 2.39 11.45
C LYS A 36 2.38 3.24 10.34
N ALA A 37 1.72 4.33 9.94
CA ALA A 37 2.16 5.22 8.87
C ALA A 37 2.92 6.46 9.36
N GLU A 38 3.00 6.69 10.68
CA GLU A 38 3.58 7.88 11.29
C GLU A 38 5.01 8.16 10.80
N LYS A 39 5.89 7.15 10.88
CA LYS A 39 7.27 7.23 10.39
C LYS A 39 7.38 7.56 8.89
N LEU A 40 6.41 7.13 8.08
CA LEU A 40 6.39 7.46 6.65
C LEU A 40 5.91 8.90 6.44
N LYS A 41 4.93 9.35 7.23
CA LYS A 41 4.44 10.73 7.21
C LYS A 41 5.54 11.72 7.55
N GLU A 42 6.38 11.42 8.55
CA GLU A 42 7.56 12.21 8.92
C GLU A 42 8.56 12.36 7.76
N LYS A 43 8.63 11.37 6.86
CA LYS A 43 9.45 11.39 5.65
C LYS A 43 8.79 12.12 4.47
N GLY A 44 7.66 12.79 4.68
CA GLY A 44 6.92 13.51 3.65
C GLY A 44 6.11 12.61 2.70
N VAL A 45 5.88 11.35 3.07
CA VAL A 45 5.03 10.43 2.30
C VAL A 45 3.56 10.84 2.44
N GLU A 46 2.86 10.85 1.31
CA GLU A 46 1.41 11.08 1.31
C GLU A 46 0.68 9.82 1.77
N ILE A 47 -0.04 9.90 2.89
CA ILE A 47 -0.77 8.76 3.45
C ILE A 47 -2.24 8.83 3.06
N ILE A 48 -2.75 7.76 2.45
CA ILE A 48 -4.17 7.50 2.29
C ILE A 48 -4.57 6.45 3.31
N LEU A 49 -5.41 6.82 4.28
CA LEU A 49 -5.94 5.88 5.25
C LEU A 49 -7.10 5.09 4.65
N GLY A 50 -7.03 3.77 4.77
CA GLY A 50 -8.08 2.87 4.27
C GLY A 50 -7.59 1.45 4.04
N ASP A 51 -8.49 0.60 3.56
CA ASP A 51 -8.20 -0.76 3.16
C ASP A 51 -8.13 -0.87 1.63
N ILE A 52 -7.18 -1.66 1.12
CA ILE A 52 -6.99 -1.85 -0.32
C ILE A 52 -8.21 -2.49 -0.99
N THR A 53 -9.08 -3.15 -0.24
CA THR A 53 -10.34 -3.72 -0.74
C THR A 53 -11.45 -2.67 -0.97
N ASP A 54 -11.30 -1.45 -0.46
CA ASP A 54 -12.24 -0.34 -0.72
C ASP A 54 -11.97 0.27 -2.10
N LYS A 55 -12.85 -0.05 -3.06
CA LYS A 55 -12.78 0.41 -4.44
C LYS A 55 -12.72 1.93 -4.58
N ASP A 56 -13.48 2.68 -3.78
CA ASP A 56 -13.55 4.13 -3.91
C ASP A 56 -12.34 4.81 -3.26
N MET A 57 -11.82 4.25 -2.18
CA MET A 57 -10.53 4.65 -1.63
C MET A 57 -9.40 4.38 -2.63
N VAL A 58 -9.38 3.21 -3.27
CA VAL A 58 -8.37 2.88 -4.29
C VAL A 58 -8.42 3.85 -5.46
N LYS A 59 -9.60 4.20 -5.97
CA LYS A 59 -9.75 5.24 -7.01
C LYS A 59 -9.12 6.56 -6.59
N LYS A 60 -9.32 6.98 -5.34
CA LYS A 60 -8.67 8.19 -4.79
C LYS A 60 -7.15 8.02 -4.72
N ALA A 61 -6.68 6.87 -4.26
CA ALA A 61 -5.26 6.59 -4.09
C ALA A 61 -4.48 6.55 -5.42
N VAL A 62 -5.08 6.07 -6.51
CA VAL A 62 -4.43 6.03 -7.84
C VAL A 62 -4.47 7.36 -8.59
N LYS A 63 -5.30 8.33 -8.17
CA LYS A 63 -5.45 9.61 -8.86
C LYS A 63 -4.11 10.36 -8.96
N GLY A 64 -3.67 10.64 -10.19
CA GLY A 64 -2.43 11.35 -10.49
C GLY A 64 -1.15 10.54 -10.25
N VAL A 65 -1.26 9.24 -9.96
CA VAL A 65 -0.15 8.31 -9.83
C VAL A 65 0.27 7.80 -11.21
N LYS A 66 1.57 7.65 -11.45
CA LYS A 66 2.11 7.14 -12.72
C LYS A 66 2.56 5.68 -12.66
N LYS A 67 2.87 5.17 -11.46
CA LYS A 67 3.26 3.77 -11.23
C LYS A 67 2.72 3.29 -9.87
N VAL A 68 2.27 2.04 -9.83
CA VAL A 68 1.83 1.37 -8.61
C VAL A 68 2.78 0.22 -8.32
N TYR A 69 3.34 0.18 -7.12
CA TYR A 69 4.04 -0.96 -6.55
C TYR A 69 3.10 -1.65 -5.59
N HIS A 70 2.71 -2.88 -5.89
CA HIS A 70 1.76 -3.62 -5.06
C HIS A 70 2.50 -4.61 -4.15
N LEU A 71 2.61 -4.27 -2.86
CA LEU A 71 3.22 -5.12 -1.82
C LEU A 71 2.27 -5.35 -0.62
N ALA A 72 0.99 -5.01 -0.78
CA ALA A 72 -0.04 -5.44 0.16
C ALA A 72 -0.24 -6.94 0.01
N ALA A 73 0.32 -7.71 0.92
CA ALA A 73 0.08 -9.15 1.02
C ALA A 73 -0.37 -9.48 2.45
N ASN A 74 -1.37 -10.35 2.58
CA ASN A 74 -1.62 -10.99 3.86
C ASN A 74 -0.53 -12.03 4.08
N TRP A 75 0.30 -11.82 5.11
CA TRP A 75 1.27 -12.82 5.55
C TRP A 75 0.48 -14.09 5.87
N ARG A 76 0.87 -15.23 5.29
CA ARG A 76 0.24 -16.51 5.59
C ARG A 76 0.37 -16.78 7.09
N THR A 77 -0.73 -16.81 7.82
CA THR A 77 -0.77 -17.49 9.11
C THR A 77 -0.84 -18.98 8.79
N ALA A 78 0.22 -19.73 9.12
CA ALA A 78 0.19 -21.18 8.98
C ALA A 78 -1.03 -21.74 9.75
N GLY A 79 -1.93 -22.45 9.06
CA GLY A 79 -3.14 -23.04 9.65
C GLY A 79 -4.47 -22.37 9.28
N VAL A 80 -4.51 -21.34 8.44
CA VAL A 80 -5.77 -20.73 7.95
C VAL A 80 -6.08 -21.24 6.54
N SER A 81 -7.32 -21.73 6.32
CA SER A 81 -7.73 -22.36 5.05
C SER A 81 -7.62 -21.41 3.85
N ASP A 82 -7.28 -21.97 2.69
CA ASP A 82 -7.11 -21.25 1.41
C ASP A 82 -8.30 -20.34 1.03
N LYS A 83 -9.52 -20.62 1.52
CA LYS A 83 -10.72 -19.81 1.27
C LYS A 83 -10.63 -18.34 1.71
N VAL A 84 -9.77 -18.00 2.67
CA VAL A 84 -9.58 -16.60 3.13
C VAL A 84 -8.74 -15.78 2.14
N TYR A 85 -7.99 -16.43 1.26
CA TYR A 85 -7.02 -15.78 0.37
C TYR A 85 -7.62 -15.38 -0.99
N TRP A 86 -8.59 -16.14 -1.50
CA TRP A 86 -9.13 -15.91 -2.86
C TRP A 86 -10.04 -14.69 -3.00
N PHE A 87 -10.58 -14.15 -1.90
CA PHE A 87 -11.54 -13.02 -1.95
C PHE A 87 -10.93 -11.66 -2.32
N GLN A 88 -9.59 -11.51 -2.35
CA GLN A 88 -8.96 -10.20 -2.57
C GLN A 88 -8.23 -10.06 -3.90
N ASP A 89 -7.96 -11.17 -4.60
CA ASP A 89 -7.14 -11.16 -5.82
C ASP A 89 -7.95 -11.31 -7.12
N LEU A 90 -9.18 -11.85 -7.11
CA LEU A 90 -10.02 -11.95 -8.31
C LEU A 90 -11.53 -11.96 -7.95
N ASP A 91 -12.21 -10.84 -8.19
CA ASP A 91 -13.64 -10.85 -8.55
C ASP A 91 -13.86 -9.82 -9.67
N TYR A 92 -13.69 -10.29 -10.90
CA TYR A 92 -14.36 -9.72 -12.07
C TYR A 92 -15.66 -10.52 -12.25
N SER A 93 -16.77 -9.92 -11.85
CA SER A 93 -18.09 -10.15 -12.43
C SER A 93 -18.79 -8.82 -12.55
#